data_AF-A0A924NEZ3-F1
#
_entry.id   AF-A0A924NEZ3-F1
#
_cell.length_a   1.000
_cell.length_b   1.000
_cell.length_c   1.000
_cell.angle_alpha   90.00
_cell.angle_beta   90.00
_cell.angle_gamma   90.00
#
_symmetry.space_group_name_H-M   'P 1'
#
loop_
_entity.id
_entity.type
_entity.pdbx_description
1 polymer ?
#
loop_
_entity_poly.entity_id
_entity_poly.type
_entity_poly.pdbx_seq_one_letter_code
_entity_poly.pdbx_strand_id
1 'polypeptide(L)'
;MRETLRWYGPDDPVSLDNVKQTGATEVVSALHHIYDGRPWNDDAIALQKAQIEAADLKWKVVESIPVHNHIKIAGPDRAKYIGWYKDTIRACARAGITTICYNF
;
A
#
# COMPACT_ATOMS: atom_id res chain seq x y z
N MET A 1 -11.17 0.84 19.04
CA MET A 1 -9.92 1.40 18.47
C MET A 1 -9.30 0.33 17.56
N ARG A 2 -8.64 0.71 16.46
CA ARG A 2 -7.89 -0.25 15.62
C ARG A 2 -6.42 0.10 15.75
N GLU A 3 -5.65 -0.75 16.43
CA GLU A 3 -4.22 -0.54 16.57
C GLU A 3 -3.50 -1.08 15.35
N THR A 4 -2.75 -0.21 14.69
CA THR A 4 -2.05 -0.52 13.44
C THR A 4 -0.60 -0.10 13.52
N LEU A 5 0.30 -0.85 12.90
CA LEU A 5 1.71 -0.49 12.77
C LEU A 5 2.13 -0.46 11.31
N ARG A 6 2.99 0.50 10.95
CA ARG A 6 3.52 0.59 9.59
C ARG A 6 4.67 -0.40 9.38
N TRP A 7 4.53 -1.28 8.41
CA TRP A 7 5.53 -2.27 8.04
C TRP A 7 5.92 -2.10 6.57
N TYR A 8 7.21 -1.98 6.30
CA TYR A 8 7.75 -1.61 4.99
C TYR A 8 7.94 -2.81 4.03
N GLY A 9 7.71 -4.03 4.48
CA GLY A 9 7.91 -5.24 3.69
C GLY A 9 9.01 -6.14 4.26
N PRO A 10 9.42 -7.18 3.51
CA PRO A 10 10.37 -8.19 3.98
C PRO A 10 11.73 -7.65 4.44
N ASP A 11 12.13 -6.49 3.92
CA ASP A 11 13.41 -5.83 4.26
C ASP A 11 13.31 -4.91 5.49
N ASP A 12 12.13 -4.79 6.11
CA ASP A 12 11.94 -4.04 7.35
C ASP A 12 12.66 -4.78 8.51
N PRO A 13 13.54 -4.09 9.29
CA PRO A 13 14.16 -4.72 10.45
C PRO A 13 13.14 -5.14 11.52
N VAL A 14 11.93 -4.57 11.50
CA VAL A 14 10.81 -4.99 12.35
C VAL A 14 10.04 -6.10 11.63
N SER A 15 10.13 -7.32 12.15
CA SER A 15 9.36 -8.45 11.63
C SER A 15 7.86 -8.34 11.93
N LEU A 16 7.02 -9.05 11.18
CA LEU A 16 5.58 -9.15 11.47
C LEU A 16 5.29 -9.78 12.85
N ASP A 17 6.19 -10.64 13.36
CA ASP A 17 6.08 -11.16 14.73
C ASP A 17 6.32 -10.07 15.78
N ASN A 18 7.28 -9.16 15.54
CA ASN A 18 7.46 -7.99 16.40
C ASN A 18 6.21 -7.11 16.37
N VAL A 19 5.62 -6.90 15.18
CA VAL A 19 4.35 -6.15 15.04
C VAL A 19 3.24 -6.76 15.89
N LYS A 20 3.02 -8.07 15.82
CA LYS A 20 2.03 -8.75 16.67
C LYS A 20 2.24 -8.51 18.16
N GLN A 21 3.50 -8.57 18.61
CA GLN A 21 3.83 -8.39 20.03
C GLN A 21 3.52 -6.99 20.55
N THR A 22 3.39 -5.99 19.67
CA THR A 22 2.91 -4.63 20.06
C THR A 22 1.43 -4.58 20.42
N GLY A 23 0.64 -5.61 20.09
CA GLY A 23 -0.82 -5.61 20.19
C GLY A 23 -1.53 -5.07 18.94
N ALA A 24 -0.78 -4.67 17.90
CA ALA A 24 -1.36 -4.33 16.60
C ALA A 24 -2.06 -5.55 15.98
N THR A 25 -3.24 -5.31 15.38
CA THR A 25 -4.04 -6.35 14.69
C THR A 25 -4.08 -6.14 13.18
N GLU A 26 -3.67 -4.96 12.73
CA GLU A 26 -3.60 -4.59 11.32
C GLU A 26 -2.26 -3.91 11.02
N VAL A 27 -1.85 -3.99 9.75
CA VAL A 27 -0.65 -3.39 9.21
C VAL A 27 -1.04 -2.28 8.26
N VAL A 28 -0.28 -1.18 8.35
CA VAL A 28 -0.21 -0.15 7.32
C VAL A 28 1.00 -0.46 6.44
N SER A 29 0.82 -0.56 5.12
CA SER A 29 1.94 -0.90 4.21
C SER A 29 1.73 -0.34 2.80
N ALA A 30 2.72 -0.51 1.93
CA ALA A 30 2.68 -0.15 0.52
C ALA A 30 3.62 -1.04 -0.31
N LEU A 31 3.46 -1.04 -1.64
CA LEU A 31 4.38 -1.73 -2.53
C LEU A 31 5.57 -0.81 -2.86
N HIS A 32 6.54 -0.73 -1.95
CA HIS A 32 7.69 0.19 -2.06
C HIS A 32 8.58 -0.05 -3.29
N HIS A 33 8.60 -1.27 -3.82
CA HIS A 33 9.28 -1.62 -5.07
C HIS A 33 8.55 -1.10 -6.34
N ILE A 34 7.35 -0.51 -6.18
CA ILE A 34 6.55 0.12 -7.24
C ILE A 34 6.27 1.58 -6.85
N TYR A 35 7.31 2.43 -6.92
CA TYR A 35 7.24 3.83 -6.50
C TYR A 35 7.25 4.86 -7.65
N ASP A 36 7.35 4.40 -8.90
CA ASP A 36 7.43 5.23 -10.12
C ASP A 36 6.05 5.70 -10.65
N GLY A 37 4.96 5.34 -9.95
CA GLY A 37 3.59 5.72 -10.31
C GLY A 37 2.93 4.79 -11.33
N ARG A 38 3.58 3.70 -11.77
CA ARG A 38 2.90 2.65 -12.55
C ARG A 38 1.83 1.95 -11.69
N PRO A 39 0.77 1.39 -12.30
CA PRO A 39 -0.31 0.79 -11.55
C PRO A 39 0.16 -0.44 -10.79
N TRP A 40 -0.36 -0.66 -9.58
CA TRP A 40 -0.18 -1.92 -8.87
C TRP A 40 -1.11 -2.96 -9.49
N ASN A 41 -0.58 -4.13 -9.84
CA ASN A 41 -1.39 -5.24 -10.31
C ASN A 41 -1.96 -6.06 -9.14
N ASP A 42 -2.98 -6.87 -9.43
CA ASP A 42 -3.65 -7.68 -8.40
C ASP A 42 -2.72 -8.70 -7.77
N ASP A 43 -1.80 -9.30 -8.54
CA ASP A 43 -0.85 -10.31 -8.07
C ASP A 43 0.14 -9.74 -7.02
N ALA A 44 0.66 -8.53 -7.24
CA ALA A 44 1.59 -7.91 -6.30
C ALA A 44 0.90 -7.53 -4.98
N ILE A 45 -0.34 -7.04 -5.05
CA ILE A 45 -1.16 -6.78 -3.86
C ILE A 45 -1.47 -8.09 -3.13
N ALA A 46 -1.86 -9.13 -3.87
CA ALA A 46 -2.17 -10.45 -3.30
C ALA A 46 -0.95 -11.06 -2.61
N LEU A 47 0.24 -10.94 -3.19
CA LEU A 47 1.49 -11.44 -2.61
C LEU A 47 1.81 -10.74 -1.28
N GLN A 48 1.80 -9.40 -1.26
CA GLN A 48 2.05 -8.62 -0.03
C GLN A 48 1.00 -8.93 1.04
N LYS A 49 -0.28 -9.03 0.64
CA LYS A 49 -1.38 -9.37 1.54
C LYS A 49 -1.23 -10.76 2.14
N ALA A 50 -0.88 -11.76 1.33
CA ALA A 50 -0.68 -13.13 1.78
C ALA A 50 0.45 -13.24 2.83
N GLN A 51 1.53 -12.47 2.66
CA GLN A 51 2.61 -12.41 3.64
C GLN A 51 2.15 -11.85 5.00
N ILE A 52 1.35 -10.78 4.97
CA ILE A 52 0.80 -10.15 6.18
C ILE A 52 -0.21 -11.09 6.86
N GLU A 53 -1.10 -11.71 6.09
CA GLU A 53 -2.13 -12.62 6.60
C GLU A 53 -1.55 -13.94 7.12
N ALA A 54 -0.45 -14.43 6.55
CA ALA A 54 0.27 -15.59 7.07
C ALA A 54 0.88 -15.35 8.46
N ALA A 55 1.03 -14.08 8.87
CA ALA A 55 1.46 -13.70 10.21
C ALA A 55 0.28 -13.37 11.14
N ASP A 56 -0.95 -13.74 10.80
CA ASP A 56 -2.19 -13.44 11.55
C ASP A 56 -2.49 -11.94 11.71
N LEU A 57 -2.00 -11.11 10.79
CA LEU A 57 -2.27 -9.67 10.71
C LEU A 57 -3.14 -9.35 9.50
N LYS A 58 -3.81 -8.20 9.50
CA LYS A 58 -4.63 -7.74 8.36
C LYS A 58 -3.98 -6.56 7.67
N TRP A 59 -4.00 -6.51 6.35
CA TRP A 59 -3.67 -5.30 5.61
C TRP A 59 -4.93 -4.52 5.23
N LYS A 60 -5.14 -3.34 5.83
CA LYS A 60 -6.35 -2.52 5.64
C LYS A 60 -6.10 -1.08 5.24
N VAL A 61 -4.90 -0.56 5.51
CA VAL A 61 -4.50 0.79 5.16
C VAL A 61 -3.28 0.75 4.25
N VAL A 62 -3.35 1.45 3.12
CA VAL A 62 -2.20 1.72 2.28
C VAL A 62 -1.57 3.05 2.70
N GLU A 63 -0.27 3.05 2.98
CA GLU A 63 0.52 4.28 3.15
C GLU A 63 1.91 4.11 2.51
N SER A 64 2.12 4.58 1.27
CA SER A 64 1.19 5.35 0.43
C SER A 64 1.22 4.89 -1.03
N ILE A 65 0.20 5.29 -1.80
CA ILE A 65 0.29 5.31 -3.26
C ILE A 65 0.98 6.62 -3.64
N PRO A 66 2.12 6.62 -4.37
CA PRO A 66 2.84 7.84 -4.72
C PRO A 66 2.04 8.68 -5.72
N VAL A 67 1.84 9.97 -5.41
CA VAL A 67 1.29 10.93 -6.36
C VAL A 67 2.42 11.38 -7.29
N HIS A 68 2.34 10.97 -8.56
CA HIS A 68 3.41 11.26 -9.54
C HIS A 68 3.59 12.77 -9.78
N ASN A 69 4.83 13.23 -10.02
CA ASN A 69 5.15 14.66 -10.18
C ASN A 69 4.39 15.33 -11.32
N HIS A 70 4.09 14.63 -12.42
CA HIS A 70 3.26 15.20 -13.49
C HIS A 70 1.85 15.59 -13.00
N ILE A 71 1.31 14.90 -12.01
CA ILE A 71 0.04 15.31 -11.37
C ILE A 71 0.27 16.60 -10.57
N LYS A 72 1.34 16.63 -9.75
CA LYS A 72 1.67 17.76 -8.87
C LYS A 72 1.89 19.08 -9.62
N ILE A 73 2.61 19.02 -10.74
CA ILE A 73 2.99 20.20 -11.54
C ILE A 73 2.07 20.45 -12.74
N ALA A 74 0.95 19.72 -12.84
CA ALA A 74 0.05 19.74 -14.00
C ALA A 74 0.74 19.47 -15.36
N GLY A 75 1.76 18.62 -15.38
CA GLY A 75 2.54 18.26 -16.57
C GLY A 75 1.73 17.57 -17.68
N PRO A 76 2.34 17.35 -18.86
CA PRO A 76 1.64 16.83 -20.04
C PRO A 76 1.04 15.43 -19.80
N ASP A 77 1.79 14.53 -19.14
CA ASP A 77 1.32 13.17 -18.87
C ASP A 77 0.40 13.02 -17.64
N ARG A 78 -0.07 14.11 -17.02
CA ARG A 78 -0.89 14.02 -15.79
C ARG A 78 -2.11 13.11 -15.96
N ALA A 79 -2.74 13.13 -17.13
CA ALA A 79 -3.92 12.30 -17.42
C ALA A 79 -3.61 10.80 -17.36
N LYS A 80 -2.46 10.39 -17.91
CA LYS A 80 -1.96 9.01 -17.84
C LYS A 80 -1.75 8.58 -16.39
N TYR A 81 -1.01 9.38 -15.61
CA TYR A 81 -0.74 9.06 -14.21
C TYR A 81 -1.99 9.07 -13.32
N ILE A 82 -2.97 9.94 -13.59
CA ILE A 82 -4.27 9.89 -12.91
C ILE A 82 -5.00 8.58 -13.25
N GLY A 83 -4.94 8.12 -14.50
CA GLY A 83 -5.49 6.82 -14.91
C GLY A 83 -4.87 5.68 -14.11
N TRP A 84 -3.54 5.61 -14.09
CA TRP A 84 -2.80 4.58 -13.33
C TRP A 84 -3.06 4.64 -11.83
N TYR A 85 -3.16 5.83 -11.24
CA TYR A 85 -3.51 5.99 -9.83
C TYR A 85 -4.92 5.43 -9.54
N LYS A 86 -5.89 5.67 -10.43
CA LYS A 86 -7.24 5.07 -10.32
C LYS A 86 -7.21 3.55 -10.44
N ASP A 87 -6.36 3.01 -11.31
CA ASP A 87 -6.23 1.56 -11.47
C ASP A 87 -5.66 0.89 -10.21
N THR A 88 -4.66 1.51 -9.57
CA THR A 88 -4.17 1.07 -8.25
C THR A 88 -5.27 1.13 -7.19
N ILE A 89 -6.07 2.22 -7.12
CA ILE A 89 -7.20 2.31 -6.18
C ILE A 89 -8.18 1.14 -6.40
N ARG A 90 -8.52 0.84 -7.65
CA ARG A 90 -9.43 -0.27 -7.99
C ARG A 90 -8.84 -1.63 -7.59
N ALA A 91 -7.54 -1.83 -7.78
CA ALA A 91 -6.84 -3.05 -7.37
C ALA A 91 -6.86 -3.22 -5.84
N CYS A 92 -6.54 -2.16 -5.09
CA CYS A 92 -6.67 -2.14 -3.62
C CYS A 92 -8.11 -2.47 -3.18
N ALA A 93 -9.11 -1.89 -3.83
CA ALA A 93 -10.52 -2.17 -3.53
C ALA A 93 -10.91 -3.63 -3.77
N ARG A 94 -10.45 -4.25 -4.88
CA ARG A 94 -10.65 -5.68 -5.15
C ARG A 94 -10.00 -6.57 -4.08
N ALA A 95 -8.85 -6.16 -3.56
CA ALA A 95 -8.17 -6.83 -2.45
C ALA A 95 -8.81 -6.57 -1.07
N GLY A 96 -9.86 -5.74 -0.98
CA GLY A 96 -10.53 -5.41 0.28
C GLY A 96 -9.74 -4.46 1.18
N ILE A 97 -8.86 -3.65 0.58
CA ILE A 97 -8.14 -2.53 1.20
C ILE A 97 -8.93 -1.26 0.92
N THR A 98 -9.45 -0.62 1.98
CA THR A 98 -10.47 0.43 1.85
C THR A 98 -10.00 1.81 2.29
N THR A 99 -8.78 1.92 2.80
CA THR A 99 -8.22 3.18 3.31
C THR A 99 -6.87 3.41 2.66
N ILE A 100 -6.69 4.59 2.06
CA ILE A 100 -5.45 4.99 1.38
C ILE A 100 -5.02 6.34 1.95
N CYS A 101 -3.82 6.36 2.54
CA CYS A 101 -3.09 7.55 2.92
C CYS A 101 -2.17 8.00 1.76
N TYR A 102 -2.10 9.30 1.51
CA TYR A 102 -1.28 9.91 0.46
C TYR A 102 -0.83 11.32 0.88
N ASN A 103 0.15 11.87 0.16
CA ASN A 103 0.58 13.26 0.31
C ASN A 103 0.70 13.94 -1.06
N PHE A 104 0.76 15.27 -1.05
CA PHE A 104 0.88 16.11 -2.24
C PHE A 104 2.12 16.99 -2.16
#